data_AF-A0AAD5X815-F1
#
_entry.id   AF-A0AAD5X815-F1
#
_cell.length_a   1.000
_cell.length_b   1.000
_cell.length_c   1.000
_cell.angle_alpha   90.00
_cell.angle_beta   90.00
_cell.angle_gamma   90.00
#
_symmetry.space_group_name_H-M   'P 1'
#
loop_
_entity.id
_entity.type
_entity.pdbx_description
1 polymer ?
#
loop_
_entity_poly.entity_id
_entity_poly.type
_entity_poly.pdbx_seq_one_letter_code
_entity_poly.pdbx_strand_id
1 'polypeptide(L)'
;GGDGTYSFWDKDSKHRLKQFSGIGNTISATAFNHNGSIFAYASSYDWGKGHEHYKQGTANQIFLYPTKDEDVKPKPAKARR
;
A
#
# COMPACT_ATOMS: atom_id res chain seq x y z
N GLY A 1 -1.73 2.42 4.83
CA GLY A 1 -1.95 2.68 6.26
C GLY A 1 -2.67 4.01 6.42
N GLY A 2 -2.96 4.40 7.66
CA GLY A 2 -3.56 5.70 7.98
C GLY A 2 -2.68 6.91 7.63
N ASP A 3 -1.41 6.68 7.29
CA ASP A 3 -0.48 7.65 6.70
C ASP A 3 -0.64 7.79 5.17
N GLY A 4 -1.55 7.03 4.57
CA GLY A 4 -1.78 7.01 3.13
C GLY A 4 -0.74 6.26 2.32
N THR A 5 0.22 5.59 2.96
CA THR A 5 1.27 4.82 2.27
C THR A 5 1.03 3.31 2.38
N TYR A 6 1.58 2.55 1.45
CA TYR A 6 1.62 1.08 1.55
C TYR A 6 3.04 0.58 1.30
N SER A 7 3.34 -0.60 1.83
CA SER A 7 4.66 -1.22 1.71
C SER A 7 4.53 -2.71 1.44
N PHE A 8 5.41 -3.23 0.60
CA PHE A 8 5.57 -4.67 0.40
C PHE A 8 6.67 -5.19 1.32
N TRP A 9 6.42 -6.36 1.90
CA TRP A 9 7.26 -6.97 2.94
C TRP A 9 7.61 -8.39 2.58
N ASP A 10 8.85 -8.76 2.84
CA ASP A 10 9.28 -10.16 2.89
C ASP A 10 9.24 -10.62 4.35
N LYS A 11 8.36 -11.58 4.64
CA LYS A 11 8.17 -12.10 6.01
C LYS A 11 9.36 -12.95 6.47
N ASP A 12 9.98 -13.70 5.54
CA ASP A 12 10.99 -14.70 5.85
C ASP A 12 12.33 -13.99 6.10
N SER A 13 12.63 -13.01 5.25
CA SER A 13 13.81 -12.16 5.38
C SER A 13 13.60 -10.96 6.33
N LYS A 14 12.39 -10.81 6.91
CA LYS A 14 11.99 -9.76 7.87
C LYS A 14 12.37 -8.34 7.45
N HIS A 15 12.25 -8.01 6.17
CA HIS A 15 12.59 -6.67 5.68
C HIS A 15 11.55 -6.11 4.71
N ARG A 16 11.54 -4.79 4.61
CA ARG A 16 10.67 -4.04 3.69
C ARG A 16 11.27 -4.07 2.28
N LEU A 17 10.51 -4.57 1.32
CA LEU A 17 10.93 -4.64 -0.09
C LEU A 17 10.87 -3.26 -0.73
N LYS A 18 9.69 -2.65 -0.68
CA LYS A 18 9.38 -1.35 -1.29
C LYS A 18 8.34 -0.60 -0.47
N GLN A 19 8.49 0.72 -0.42
CA GLN A 19 7.52 1.64 0.13
C GLN A 19 7.02 2.54 -1.00
N PHE A 20 5.71 2.72 -1.08
CA PHE A 20 5.07 3.55 -2.08
C PHE A 20 4.68 4.90 -1.49
N SER A 21 4.72 5.95 -2.30
CA SER A 21 4.38 7.31 -1.88
C SER A 21 2.91 7.42 -1.52
N GLY A 22 2.61 8.24 -0.52
CA GLY A 22 1.24 8.49 -0.09
C GLY A 22 0.46 9.32 -1.09
N ILE A 23 -0.84 9.07 -1.18
CA ILE A 23 -1.74 9.65 -2.19
C ILE A 23 -2.60 10.76 -1.55
N GLY A 24 -2.16 11.27 -0.40
CA GLY A 24 -2.79 12.37 0.34
C GLY A 24 -3.94 11.96 1.26
N ASN A 25 -4.55 10.80 1.05
CA ASN A 25 -5.62 10.24 1.90
C ASN A 25 -5.22 8.89 2.49
N THR A 26 -5.93 8.47 3.54
CA THR A 26 -5.70 7.17 4.18
C THR A 26 -6.03 6.02 3.24
N ILE A 27 -5.31 4.90 3.40
CA ILE A 27 -5.62 3.67 2.66
C ILE A 27 -6.49 2.80 3.57
N SER A 28 -7.77 2.67 3.22
CA SER A 28 -8.79 1.99 4.02
C SER A 28 -8.88 0.50 3.74
N ALA A 29 -8.62 0.07 2.50
CA ALA A 29 -8.70 -1.32 2.08
C ALA A 29 -7.66 -1.63 1.00
N THR A 30 -7.19 -2.88 0.96
CA THR A 30 -6.22 -3.37 -0.04
C THR A 30 -6.51 -4.82 -0.39
N ALA A 31 -6.31 -5.20 -1.65
CA ALA A 31 -6.43 -6.58 -2.09
C ALA A 31 -5.56 -6.86 -3.33
N PHE A 32 -5.13 -8.10 -3.49
CA PHE A 32 -4.56 -8.59 -4.73
C PHE A 32 -5.64 -9.28 -5.57
N ASN A 33 -5.49 -9.23 -6.90
CA ASN A 33 -6.25 -10.12 -7.76
C ASN A 33 -5.78 -11.57 -7.62
N HIS A 34 -6.54 -12.51 -8.18
CA HIS A 34 -6.32 -13.96 -8.05
C HIS A 34 -4.87 -14.42 -8.31
N ASN A 35 -4.18 -13.82 -9.29
CA ASN A 35 -2.84 -14.21 -9.69
C ASN A 35 -1.74 -13.24 -9.17
N GLY A 36 -2.08 -12.24 -8.37
CA GLY A 36 -1.14 -11.26 -7.80
C GLY A 36 -0.59 -10.20 -8.78
N SER A 37 -0.98 -10.22 -10.05
CA SER A 37 -0.51 -9.26 -11.06
C SER A 37 -1.01 -7.83 -10.83
N ILE A 38 -2.07 -7.65 -10.05
CA ILE A 38 -2.65 -6.34 -9.74
C ILE A 38 -2.83 -6.24 -8.23
N PHE A 39 -2.29 -5.15 -7.68
CA PHE A 39 -2.57 -4.71 -6.33
C PHE A 39 -3.58 -3.57 -6.36
N ALA A 40 -4.77 -3.80 -5.82
CA ALA A 40 -5.81 -2.80 -5.66
C ALA A 40 -5.76 -2.19 -4.26
N TYR A 41 -5.89 -0.87 -4.17
CA TYR A 41 -6.02 -0.18 -2.89
C TYR A 41 -7.04 0.96 -2.97
N ALA A 42 -7.80 1.12 -1.90
CA ALA A 42 -8.82 2.15 -1.75
C ALA A 42 -8.25 3.32 -0.95
N SER A 43 -8.42 4.53 -1.49
CA SER A 43 -8.11 5.79 -0.84
C SER A 43 -9.40 6.45 -0.39
N SER A 44 -9.64 6.43 0.92
CA SER A 44 -10.83 6.99 1.55
C SER A 44 -10.54 7.23 3.01
N TYR A 45 -11.20 8.21 3.61
CA TYR A 45 -11.11 8.43 5.05
C TYR A 45 -11.48 7.15 5.84
N ASP A 46 -10.70 6.79 6.84
CA ASP A 46 -10.83 5.55 7.62
C ASP A 46 -11.34 5.81 9.06
N TRP A 47 -11.80 7.03 9.34
CA TRP A 47 -12.28 7.47 10.65
C TRP A 47 -11.23 7.49 11.76
N GLY A 48 -9.93 7.34 11.44
CA GLY A 48 -8.86 7.34 12.44
C GLY A 48 -8.76 8.62 13.30
N LYS A 49 -9.34 9.73 12.86
CA LYS A 49 -9.42 11.01 13.61
C LYS A 49 -10.86 11.42 13.96
N GLY A 50 -11.85 10.53 13.84
CA GLY A 50 -13.25 10.84 14.14
C GLY A 50 -13.95 11.71 13.10
N HIS A 51 -15.20 12.09 13.37
CA HIS A 51 -16.06 12.77 12.38
C HIS A 51 -15.60 14.19 12.03
N GLU A 52 -14.93 14.88 12.95
CA GLU A 52 -14.50 16.29 12.78
C GLU A 52 -13.53 16.47 11.60
N HIS A 53 -12.79 15.41 11.27
CA HIS A 53 -11.83 15.42 10.18
C HIS A 53 -12.39 14.83 8.87
N TYR A 54 -13.65 14.38 8.86
CA TYR A 54 -14.30 13.94 7.64
C TYR A 54 -14.83 15.14 6.84
N LYS A 55 -14.23 15.38 5.68
CA LYS A 55 -14.71 16.39 4.74
C LYS A 55 -15.75 15.78 3.80
N GLN A 56 -17.01 16.17 3.97
CA GLN A 56 -18.07 15.81 3.03
C GLN A 56 -17.70 16.24 1.60
N GLY A 57 -18.01 15.41 0.61
CA GLY A 57 -17.66 15.64 -0.79
C GLY A 57 -16.23 15.22 -1.17
N THR A 58 -15.42 14.69 -0.24
CA THR A 58 -14.15 14.04 -0.59
C THR A 58 -14.44 12.79 -1.41
N ALA A 59 -13.85 12.70 -2.60
CA ALA A 59 -14.02 11.54 -3.47
C ALA A 59 -13.28 10.33 -2.91
N ASN A 60 -13.96 9.19 -2.83
CA ASN A 60 -13.33 7.90 -2.59
C ASN A 60 -12.77 7.37 -3.91
N GLN A 61 -11.51 6.96 -3.91
CA GLN A 61 -10.82 6.52 -5.12
C GLN A 61 -10.30 5.10 -4.94
N ILE A 62 -10.39 4.30 -6.00
CA ILE A 62 -9.75 2.99 -6.06
C ILE A 62 -8.66 3.08 -7.10
N PHE A 63 -7.45 2.66 -6.71
CA PHE A 63 -6.30 2.63 -7.59
C PHE A 63 -5.88 1.20 -7.82
N LEU A 64 -5.41 0.94 -9.05
CA LEU A 64 -4.88 -0.34 -9.46
C LEU A 64 -3.40 -0.15 -9.78
N TYR A 65 -2.56 -0.90 -9.08
CA TYR A 65 -1.13 -0.95 -9.32
C TYR A 65 -0.79 -2.27 -10.02
N PRO A 66 -0.23 -2.25 -11.24
CA PRO A 66 0.32 -3.45 -11.85
C PRO A 66 1.57 -3.88 -11.08
N THR A 67 1.47 -5.00 -10.38
CA THR A 67 2.56 -5.56 -9.57
C THR A 67 3.68 -6.04 -10.50
N LYS A 68 4.87 -5.45 -10.38
CA LYS A 68 6.06 -5.96 -11.09
C LYS A 68 6.83 -6.89 -10.18
N ASP A 69 7.48 -7.88 -10.78
CA ASP A 69 8.35 -8.82 -10.08
C ASP A 69 9.41 -8.12 -9.21
N GLU A 70 9.94 -7.00 -9.69
CA GLU A 70 10.95 -6.19 -8.99
C GLU A 70 10.45 -5.59 -7.67
N ASP A 71 9.14 -5.40 -7.53
CA ASP A 71 8.53 -4.79 -6.35
C ASP A 71 8.26 -5.81 -5.23
N VAL A 72 8.06 -7.08 -5.60
CA VAL A 72 7.60 -8.15 -4.71
C VAL A 72 8.60 -9.29 -4.51
N LYS A 73 9.57 -9.46 -5.41
CA LYS A 73 10.58 -10.51 -5.25
C LYS A 73 11.58 -10.15 -4.16
N PRO A 74 12.09 -11.14 -3.40
CA PRO A 74 13.14 -10.94 -2.42
C PRO A 74 14.35 -10.25 -3.06
N LYS A 75 14.88 -9.22 -2.40
CA LYS A 75 16.14 -8.61 -2.84
C LYS A 75 17.27 -9.62 -2.60
N PRO A 76 18.19 -9.81 -3.57
CA PRO A 76 19.35 -10.67 -3.33
C PRO A 76 20.10 -10.16 -2.10
N ALA A 77 20.47 -11.09 -1.21
CA ALA A 77 21.23 -10.75 -0.02
C ALA A 77 22.49 -9.99 -0.47
N LYS A 78 22.70 -8.77 0.04
CA LYS A 78 23.99 -8.10 -0.12
C LYS A 78 25.03 -9.02 0.50
N ALA A 79 25.93 -9.56 -0.33
CA ALA A 79 27.08 -10.30 0.15
C ALA A 79 27.78 -9.43 1.20
N ARG A 80 27.85 -9.92 2.45
CA ARG A 80 28.68 -9.30 3.49
C ARG A 80 30.11 -9.33 2.96
N ARG A 81 30.67 -8.15 2.69
CA ARG A 81 32.11 -7.97 2.59
C ARG A 81 32.73 -8.15 3.98
#